data_AF-A0A0S8JKR6-F1
#
_entry.id   AF-A0A0S8JKR6-F1
#
_cell.length_a   1.000
_cell.length_b   1.000
_cell.length_c   1.000
_cell.angle_alpha   90.00
_cell.angle_beta   90.00
_cell.angle_gamma   90.00
#
_symmetry.space_group_name_H-M   'P 1'
#
loop_
_entity.id
_entity.type
_entity.pdbx_description
1 polymer ?
#
loop_
_entity_poly.entity_id
_entity_poly.type
_entity_poly.pdbx_seq_one_letter_code
_entity_poly.pdbx_strand_id
1 'polypeptide(L)'
;MAFVPLEDVLMSIENRYKAVIVAAKEARRLNQELSKEGEEEAGAAKLTMEALRRVSEGLVKYNEIEEEGEEGEEVQDEKKS
;
A
#
# COMPACT_ATOMS: atom_id res chain seq x y z
N MET A 1 -2.87 -19.31 1.51
CA MET A 1 -3.15 -18.01 2.16
C MET A 1 -4.66 -17.90 2.31
N ALA A 2 -5.16 -17.48 3.48
CA ALA A 2 -6.60 -17.34 3.69
C ALA A 2 -7.12 -16.07 3.00
N PHE A 3 -8.36 -16.13 2.50
CA PHE A 3 -9.07 -14.99 1.94
C PHE A 3 -9.34 -13.96 3.05
N VAL A 4 -9.15 -12.67 2.76
CA VAL A 4 -9.52 -11.57 3.65
C VAL A 4 -10.81 -10.94 3.12
N PRO A 5 -11.96 -11.11 3.79
CA PRO A 5 -13.20 -10.44 3.46
C PRO A 5 -13.01 -8.92 3.47
N LEU A 6 -13.65 -8.25 2.52
CA LEU A 6 -13.57 -6.78 2.47
C LEU A 6 -14.25 -6.16 3.69
N GLU A 7 -15.29 -6.81 4.20
CA GLU A 7 -16.06 -6.41 5.37
C GLU A 7 -15.15 -6.23 6.59
N ASP A 8 -14.17 -7.12 6.78
CA ASP A 8 -13.22 -7.06 7.89
C ASP A 8 -12.29 -5.84 7.78
N VAL A 9 -11.90 -5.47 6.56
CA VAL A 9 -11.10 -4.27 6.30
C VAL A 9 -11.92 -3.01 6.57
N LEU A 10 -13.20 -3.02 6.22
CA LEU A 10 -14.12 -1.90 6.41
C LEU A 10 -14.47 -1.65 7.89
N MET A 11 -14.28 -2.65 8.77
CA MET A 11 -14.37 -2.45 10.22
C MET A 11 -13.27 -1.51 10.75
N SER A 12 -12.13 -1.44 10.06
CA SER A 12 -11.02 -0.55 10.42
C SER A 12 -11.03 0.78 9.65
N ILE A 13 -11.50 0.78 8.40
CA ILE A 13 -11.56 1.96 7.53
C ILE A 13 -12.94 2.05 6.87
N GLU A 14 -13.78 2.97 7.33
CA GLU A 14 -15.17 3.09 6.87
C GLU A 14 -15.30 3.36 5.36
N ASN A 15 -14.36 4.11 4.78
CA ASN A 15 -14.38 4.42 3.35
C ASN A 15 -13.66 3.33 2.54
N ARG A 16 -14.43 2.62 1.72
CA ARG A 16 -13.93 1.54 0.84
C ARG A 16 -12.81 1.95 -0.10
N TYR A 17 -12.85 3.16 -0.66
CA TYR A 17 -11.79 3.64 -1.55
C TYR A 17 -10.53 3.97 -0.76
N LYS A 18 -10.66 4.62 0.39
CA LYS A 18 -9.52 4.83 1.30
C LYS A 18 -8.91 3.50 1.72
N ALA A 19 -9.71 2.49 2.07
CA ALA A 19 -9.22 1.17 2.44
C ALA A 19 -8.32 0.54 1.35
N VAL A 20 -8.71 0.68 0.07
CA VAL A 20 -7.91 0.23 -1.07
C VAL A 20 -6.60 1.02 -1.18
N ILE A 21 -6.63 2.34 -1.02
CA ILE A 21 -5.44 3.19 -1.07
C ILE A 21 -4.47 2.81 0.05
N VAL A 22 -4.96 2.64 1.28
CA VAL A 22 -4.15 2.27 2.44
C VAL A 22 -3.52 0.89 2.24
N ALA A 23 -4.29 -0.10 1.79
CA ALA A 23 -3.77 -1.43 1.50
C ALA A 23 -2.71 -1.40 0.38
N ALA A 24 -2.89 -0.58 -0.65
CA ALA A 24 -1.90 -0.42 -1.72
C ALA A 24 -0.61 0.25 -1.23
N LYS A 25 -0.72 1.30 -0.40
CA LYS A 25 0.44 1.96 0.22
C LYS A 25 1.22 0.98 1.11
N GLU A 26 0.52 0.19 1.93
CA GLU A 26 1.13 -0.83 2.80
C GLU A 26 1.81 -1.94 1.97
N ALA A 27 1.17 -2.44 0.91
CA ALA A 27 1.77 -3.45 0.04
C ALA A 27 3.07 -2.96 -0.61
N ARG A 28 3.13 -1.68 -1.01
CA ARG A 28 4.35 -1.04 -1.52
C ARG A 28 5.43 -0.95 -0.44
N ARG A 29 5.07 -0.54 0.78
CA ARG A 29 5.99 -0.50 1.92
C ARG A 29 6.60 -1.88 2.19
N LEU A 30 5.78 -2.92 2.24
CA LEU A 30 6.22 -4.31 2.40
C LEU A 30 7.22 -4.72 1.30
N ASN A 31 6.94 -4.37 0.05
CA ASN A 31 7.85 -4.68 -1.06
C ASN A 31 9.22 -4.01 -0.88
N GLN A 32 9.21 -2.74 -0.46
CA GLN A 32 10.44 -1.98 -0.21
C GLN A 32 11.23 -2.56 0.98
N GLU A 33 10.57 -3.07 2.00
CA GLU A 33 11.23 -3.74 3.15
C GLU A 33 11.93 -5.02 2.71
N LEU A 34 11.24 -5.90 1.98
CA LEU A 34 11.83 -7.12 1.43
C LEU A 34 13.04 -6.82 0.54
N SER A 35 12.93 -5.79 -0.31
CA SER A 35 14.02 -5.35 -1.18
C SER A 35 15.24 -4.88 -0.39
N LYS A 36 15.04 -4.21 0.76
CA LYS A 36 16.13 -3.77 1.65
C LYS A 36 16.77 -4.93 2.40
N GLU A 37 15.99 -5.95 2.73
CA GLU A 37 16.45 -7.15 3.43
C GLU A 37 17.19 -8.13 2.49
N GLY A 38 17.24 -7.83 1.19
CA GLY A 38 17.86 -8.70 0.19
C GLY A 38 17.07 -9.98 -0.04
N GLU A 39 15.81 -10.01 0.38
CA GLU A 39 14.90 -11.11 0.10
C GLU A 39 14.42 -11.06 -1.36
N GLU A 40 14.11 -12.23 -1.91
CA GLU A 40 13.53 -12.34 -3.24
C GLU A 40 12.16 -11.64 -3.29
N GLU A 41 11.84 -11.00 -4.42
CA GLU A 41 10.60 -10.26 -4.57
C GLU A 41 9.39 -11.17 -4.29
N ALA A 42 8.66 -10.87 -3.21
CA ALA A 42 7.41 -11.55 -2.93
C ALA A 42 6.39 -11.18 -4.02
N GLY A 43 5.80 -12.18 -4.67
CA GLY A 43 4.81 -11.92 -5.72
C GLY A 43 3.71 -10.96 -5.25
N ALA A 44 3.34 -10.00 -6.09
CA ALA A 44 2.44 -8.89 -5.76
C ALA A 44 1.16 -9.34 -5.03
N ALA A 45 0.55 -10.45 -5.45
CA ALA A 45 -0.64 -11.01 -4.80
C ALA A 45 -0.42 -11.33 -3.31
N LYS A 46 0.76 -11.85 -2.94
CA LYS A 46 1.09 -12.16 -1.54
C LYS A 46 1.20 -10.89 -0.71
N LEU A 47 1.82 -9.85 -1.26
CA LEU A 47 1.99 -8.55 -0.59
C LEU A 47 0.66 -7.83 -0.41
N THR A 48 -0.20 -7.84 -1.42
CA THR A 48 -1.54 -7.24 -1.32
C THR A 48 -2.39 -7.96 -0.28
N MET A 49 -2.34 -9.29 -0.23
CA MET A 49 -3.08 -10.07 0.76
C MET A 49 -2.57 -9.83 2.19
N GLU A 50 -1.25 -9.75 2.38
CA GLU A 50 -0.66 -9.41 3.68
C GLU A 50 -1.02 -7.98 4.11
N ALA A 51 -1.01 -7.03 3.19
CA ALA A 51 -1.42 -5.65 3.46
C ALA A 51 -2.89 -5.57 3.90
N LEU A 52 -3.81 -6.25 3.19
CA LEU A 52 -5.23 -6.31 3.56
C LEU A 52 -5.43 -6.89 4.97
N ARG A 53 -4.70 -7.96 5.30
CA ARG A 53 -4.72 -8.57 6.64
C ARG A 53 -4.25 -7.60 7.72
N ARG A 54 -3.14 -6.89 7.48
CA ARG A 54 -2.61 -5.89 8.43
C ARG A 54 -3.58 -4.73 8.63
N VAL A 55 -4.28 -4.31 7.58
CA VAL A 55 -5.30 -3.26 7.69
C VAL A 55 -6.49 -3.76 8.52
N SER A 56 -7.03 -4.95 8.26
CA SER A 56 -8.19 -5.48 9.00
C SER A 56 -7.87 -5.76 10.48
N GLU A 57 -6.62 -6.07 10.80
CA GLU A 57 -6.16 -6.25 12.18
C GLU A 57 -5.81 -4.93 12.89
N GLY A 58 -5.96 -3.78 12.21
CA GLY A 58 -5.61 -2.47 12.78
C GLY A 58 -4.11 -2.26 13.02
N LEU A 59 -3.25 -3.07 12.40
CA LEU A 59 -1.80 -2.99 12.51
C LEU A 59 -1.21 -1.84 11.69
N VAL A 60 -1.97 -1.32 10.73
CA VAL A 60 -1.60 -0.16 9.92
C VAL A 60 -2.18 1.10 10.55
N LYS A 61 -1.32 1.96 11.10
CA LYS A 61 -1.71 3.30 11.56
C LYS A 61 -1.73 4.24 10.36
N TYR A 62 -2.92 4.49 9.82
CA TYR A 62 -3.11 5.52 8.81
C TYR A 62 -3.47 6.84 9.51
N ASN A 63 -2.55 7.80 9.52
CA ASN A 63 -2.91 9.17 9.86
C ASN A 63 -3.64 9.75 8.65
N GLU A 64 -4.86 10.25 8.82
CA GLU A 64 -5.65 10.88 7.73
C GLU A 64 -5.02 12.15 7.15
N ILE A 65 -3.87 12.57 7.67
CA ILE A 65 -3.13 13.75 7.22
C ILE A 65 -2.31 13.33 6.00
N GLU A 66 -2.90 13.47 4.81
CA GLU A 66 -2.22 13.76 3.54
C GLU A 66 -3.28 13.92 2.43
N GLU A 67 -4.06 14.99 2.54
CA GLU A 67 -4.63 15.73 1.40
C GLU A 67 -3.80 17.01 1.14
N GLU A 68 -2.50 17.00 1.46
CA GLU A 68 -1.58 18.09 1.13
C GLU A 68 -0.36 17.55 0.38
N GLY A 69 -0.39 17.71 -0.95
CA GLY A 69 0.82 17.91 -1.77
C GLY A 69 1.59 16.66 -2.22
N GLU A 70 1.23 16.12 -3.39
CA GLU A 70 2.25 15.69 -4.36
C GLU A 70 2.27 16.73 -5.51
N GLU A 71 2.96 17.84 -5.25
CA GLU A 71 3.74 18.53 -6.27
C GLU A 71 4.88 17.59 -6.70
N GLY A 72 5.06 17.39 -8.01
CA GLY A 72 6.33 16.89 -8.56
C GLY A 72 6.31 15.55 -9.30
N GLU A 73 5.89 15.57 -10.57
CA GLU A 73 6.75 15.03 -11.62
C GLU A 73 7.00 16.17 -12.63
N GLU A 74 8.05 16.95 -12.38
CA GLU A 74 8.69 17.70 -13.46
C GLU A 74 9.25 16.68 -14.45
N VAL A 75 8.67 16.62 -15.65
CA VAL A 75 9.28 15.95 -16.78
C VAL A 75 10.48 16.80 -17.22
N GLN A 76 11.66 16.53 -16.65
CA GLN A 76 12.92 17.06 -17.18
C GLN A 76 13.44 16.15 -18.30
N ASP A 77 13.28 16.66 -19.51
CA ASP A 77 14.05 16.50 -20.75
C ASP A 77 14.99 15.29 -20.90
N GLU A 78 14.78 14.55 -22.00
CA GLU A 78 15.91 14.22 -22.89
C GLU A 78 15.63 14.69 -24.32
N LYS A 79 16.18 15.86 -24.66
CA LYS A 79 16.61 16.15 -26.03
C LYS A 79 17.74 15.20 -26.43
N LYS A 80 17.49 14.37 -27.44
CA LYS A 80 18.47 13.77 -28.37
C LYS A 80 17.64 13.09 -29.48
N SER A 81 17.87 13.26 -30.77
CA SER A 81 18.92 13.89 -31.56
C SER A 81 18.37 14.17 -32.97
#